data_AF-A0A942USC8-F1
#
_entry.id   AF-A0A942USC8-F1
#
_cell.length_a   1.000
_cell.length_b   1.000
_cell.length_c   1.000
_cell.angle_alpha   90.00
_cell.angle_beta   90.00
_cell.angle_gamma   90.00
#
_symmetry.space_group_name_H-M   'P 1'
#
loop_
_entity.id
_entity.type
_entity.pdbx_description
1 polymer ?
#
loop_
_entity_poly.entity_id
_entity_poly.type
_entity_poly.pdbx_seq_one_letter_code
_entity_poly.pdbx_strand_id
1 'polypeptide(L)'
;MRAGETDKSIVVKDEKLKKLIGKLILTLNPLGPIDIDCFKTEHGYVISEINPRFGGGYLHAHEMGQGFVKNIIHNLQGEPNGLTEGDYKEGTTMVKYDHYIVI
;
A
#
# COMPACT_ATOMS: atom_id res chain seq x y z
N MET A 1 -0.35 8.43 -13.42
CA MET A 1 -1.12 9.23 -12.44
C MET A 1 -2.17 10.04 -13.18
N ARG A 2 -3.29 10.35 -12.53
CA ARG A 2 -4.35 11.23 -13.05
C ARG A 2 -4.85 12.09 -11.89
N ALA A 3 -4.82 13.42 -12.04
CA ALA A 3 -5.22 14.37 -10.99
C ALA A 3 -4.54 14.15 -9.62
N GLY A 4 -3.24 13.84 -9.61
CA GLY A 4 -2.48 13.59 -8.37
C GLY A 4 -2.61 12.17 -7.81
N GLU A 5 -3.46 11.33 -8.41
CA GLU A 5 -3.74 9.98 -7.92
C GLU A 5 -3.08 8.88 -8.76
N THR A 6 -2.86 7.72 -8.12
CA THR A 6 -2.44 6.51 -8.83
C THR A 6 -3.59 6.02 -9.71
N ASP A 7 -3.40 6.13 -11.03
CA ASP A 7 -4.37 5.76 -12.07
C ASP A 7 -4.09 4.36 -12.66
N LYS A 8 -2.79 4.05 -12.78
CA LYS A 8 -2.28 2.76 -13.25
C LYS A 8 -1.10 2.37 -12.39
N SER A 9 -0.98 1.09 -12.07
CA SER A 9 0.14 0.58 -11.27
C SER A 9 0.44 -0.87 -11.61
N ILE A 10 1.66 -1.30 -11.30
CA ILE A 10 2.15 -2.67 -11.44
C ILE A 10 2.71 -3.14 -10.10
N VAL A 11 2.42 -4.39 -9.74
CA VAL A 11 2.98 -5.04 -8.56
C VAL A 11 4.44 -5.40 -8.81
N VAL A 12 5.32 -5.00 -7.91
CA VAL A 12 6.76 -5.29 -7.96
C VAL A 12 7.18 -5.95 -6.65
N LYS A 13 8.04 -6.96 -6.73
CA LYS A 13 8.72 -7.54 -5.56
C LYS A 13 10.19 -7.10 -5.59
N ASP A 14 10.55 -6.20 -4.67
CA ASP A 14 11.93 -5.69 -4.56
C ASP A 14 12.40 -5.79 -3.10
N GLU A 15 13.37 -6.67 -2.86
CA GLU A 15 13.91 -6.93 -1.51
C GLU A 15 14.57 -5.69 -0.87
N LYS A 16 15.14 -4.79 -1.69
CA LYS A 16 15.71 -3.54 -1.16
C LYS A 16 14.60 -2.62 -0.65
N LEU A 17 13.48 -2.55 -1.37
CA LEU A 17 12.30 -1.82 -0.93
C LEU A 17 11.70 -2.45 0.33
N LYS A 18 11.48 -3.77 0.34
CA LYS A 18 10.94 -4.50 1.52
C LYS A 18 11.78 -4.21 2.77
N LYS A 19 13.11 -4.25 2.66
CA LYS A 19 14.02 -3.94 3.78
C LYS A 19 13.95 -2.48 4.23
N LEU A 20 13.83 -1.53 3.30
CA LEU A 20 13.68 -0.11 3.62
C LEU A 20 12.37 0.13 4.39
N ILE A 21 11.25 -0.34 3.85
CA ILE A 21 9.94 -0.18 4.47
C ILE A 21 9.89 -0.88 5.83
N GLY A 22 10.44 -2.09 5.95
CA GLY A 22 10.52 -2.80 7.23
C GLY A 22 11.25 -2.00 8.32
N LYS A 23 12.39 -1.36 7.99
CA LYS A 23 13.09 -0.46 8.92
C LYS A 23 12.26 0.76 9.29
N LEU A 24 11.56 1.35 8.31
CA LEU A 24 10.72 2.52 8.54
C LEU A 24 9.58 2.20 9.50
N ILE A 25 8.86 1.09 9.29
CA ILE A 25 7.76 0.66 10.16
C ILE A 25 8.25 0.38 11.59
N LEU A 26 9.41 -0.29 11.76
CA LEU A 26 9.99 -0.51 13.08
C LEU A 26 10.40 0.78 13.80
N THR A 27 10.80 1.80 13.05
CA THR A 27 11.27 3.08 13.60
C THR A 27 10.10 4.00 13.97
N LEU A 28 9.10 4.10 13.08
CA LEU A 28 7.96 5.00 13.27
C LEU A 28 6.85 4.39 14.13
N ASN A 29 6.77 3.05 14.20
CA ASN A 29 5.72 2.31 14.90
C ASN A 29 4.30 2.85 14.61
N PRO A 30 3.89 2.93 13.32
CA PRO A 30 2.62 3.56 12.96
C PRO A 30 1.43 2.72 13.41
N LEU A 31 0.33 3.42 13.70
CA LEU A 31 -0.97 2.80 14.01
C LEU A 31 -1.92 2.99 12.83
N GLY A 32 -2.46 1.88 12.31
CA GLY A 32 -3.38 1.88 11.17
C GLY A 32 -2.68 1.94 9.81
N PRO A 33 -3.42 2.26 8.74
CA PRO A 33 -2.88 2.31 7.38
C PRO A 33 -1.88 3.46 7.21
N ILE A 34 -0.78 3.17 6.51
CA ILE A 34 0.23 4.14 6.13
C ILE A 34 0.54 3.99 4.64
N ASP A 35 0.64 5.11 3.95
CA ASP A 35 1.00 5.20 2.54
C ASP A 35 2.36 5.88 2.42
N ILE A 36 3.23 5.33 1.58
CA ILE A 36 4.64 5.74 1.50
C ILE A 36 4.98 5.92 0.03
N ASP A 37 5.25 7.16 -0.34
CA ASP A 37 5.73 7.48 -1.68
C ASP A 37 7.26 7.50 -1.70
N CYS A 38 7.83 6.78 -2.66
CA CYS A 38 9.27 6.71 -2.83
C CYS A 38 9.67 6.64 -4.30
N PHE A 39 10.88 7.11 -4.58
CA PHE A 39 11.49 7.05 -5.90
C PHE A 39 12.62 6.03 -5.90
N LYS A 40 12.64 5.17 -6.92
CA LYS A 40 13.79 4.31 -7.22
C LYS A 40 14.79 5.12 -8.04
N THR A 41 15.97 5.37 -7.48
CA THR A 41 17.07 6.09 -8.14
C THR A 41 18.25 5.15 -8.40
N GLU A 42 19.27 5.61 -9.13
CA GLU A 42 20.52 4.88 -9.33
C GLU A 42 21.24 4.57 -8.00
N HIS A 43 21.04 5.40 -6.98
CA HIS A 43 21.63 5.24 -5.65
C HIS A 43 20.74 4.46 -4.67
N GLY A 44 19.56 4.02 -5.11
CA GLY A 44 18.59 3.29 -4.30
C GLY A 44 17.28 4.03 -4.10
N TYR A 45 16.45 3.53 -3.18
CA TYR A 45 15.14 4.10 -2.89
C TYR A 45 15.26 5.34 -2.00
N VAL A 46 14.56 6.41 -2.37
CA VAL A 46 14.45 7.65 -1.60
C VAL A 46 12.98 7.85 -1.23
N ILE A 47 12.68 7.97 0.06
CA ILE A 47 11.33 8.26 0.55
C ILE A 47 11.05 9.74 0.30
N SER A 48 9.96 10.04 -0.38
CA SER A 48 9.49 11.42 -0.63
C SER A 48 8.45 11.83 0.40
N GLU A 49 7.48 10.96 0.68
CA GLU A 49 6.37 11.26 1.58
C GLU A 49 6.00 10.05 2.44
N ILE A 50 5.46 10.36 3.62
CA ILE A 50 4.89 9.38 4.54
C ILE A 50 3.54 9.92 5.00
N ASN A 51 2.48 9.24 4.59
CA ASN A 51 1.12 9.68 4.77
C ASN A 51 0.38 8.68 5.68
N PRO A 52 0.05 9.02 6.95
CA PRO A 52 -0.59 8.11 7.91
C PRO A 52 -2.10 7.94 7.63
N ARG A 53 -2.43 7.50 6.41
CA ARG A 53 -3.78 7.28 5.89
C ARG A 53 -3.72 6.30 4.72
N PHE A 54 -4.88 5.89 4.20
CA PHE A 54 -4.93 5.09 2.97
C PHE A 54 -4.35 5.83 1.77
N GLY A 55 -3.50 5.16 1.00
CA GLY A 55 -3.03 5.63 -0.29
C GLY A 55 -4.09 5.58 -1.37
N GLY A 56 -3.99 6.48 -2.34
CA GLY A 56 -4.79 6.40 -3.56
C GLY A 56 -4.64 5.09 -4.32
N GLY A 57 -3.48 4.44 -4.20
CA GLY A 57 -3.18 3.13 -4.75
C GLY A 57 -3.74 1.95 -3.95
N TYR A 58 -4.37 2.17 -2.78
CA TYR A 58 -4.80 1.12 -1.86
C TYR A 58 -5.66 0.03 -2.52
N LEU A 59 -6.53 0.40 -3.46
CA LEU A 59 -7.38 -0.57 -4.18
C LEU A 59 -6.54 -1.68 -4.84
N HIS A 60 -5.34 -1.38 -5.35
CA HIS A 60 -4.49 -2.43 -5.93
C HIS A 60 -4.05 -3.44 -4.87
N ALA A 61 -3.66 -2.96 -3.68
CA ALA A 61 -3.31 -3.84 -2.57
C ALA A 61 -4.50 -4.68 -2.11
N HIS A 62 -5.70 -4.08 -2.04
CA HIS A 62 -6.94 -4.79 -1.72
C HIS A 62 -7.22 -5.94 -2.69
N GLU A 63 -7.18 -5.67 -4.00
CA GLU A 63 -7.35 -6.69 -5.04
C GLU A 63 -6.28 -7.78 -4.97
N MET A 64 -5.08 -7.46 -4.48
CA MET A 64 -4.00 -8.43 -4.22
C MET A 64 -4.14 -9.18 -2.88
N GLY A 65 -5.32 -9.14 -2.25
CA GLY A 65 -5.64 -9.88 -1.04
C GLY A 65 -5.18 -9.22 0.26
N GLN A 66 -4.73 -7.96 0.22
CA GLN A 66 -4.32 -7.25 1.43
C GLN A 66 -5.54 -6.75 2.23
N GLY A 67 -5.84 -7.41 3.34
CA GLY A 67 -7.05 -7.22 4.14
C GLY A 67 -7.04 -6.04 5.12
N PHE A 68 -6.60 -4.85 4.72
CA PHE A 68 -6.47 -3.70 5.64
C PHE A 68 -7.79 -3.33 6.35
N VAL A 69 -8.90 -3.26 5.62
CA VAL A 69 -10.23 -2.95 6.22
C VAL A 69 -10.65 -4.03 7.21
N LYS A 70 -10.49 -5.31 6.85
CA LYS A 70 -10.74 -6.44 7.74
C LYS A 70 -9.90 -6.33 9.02
N ASN A 71 -8.62 -5.99 8.86
CA ASN A 71 -7.69 -5.82 9.98
C ASN A 71 -8.11 -4.68 10.91
N ILE A 72 -8.59 -3.56 10.35
CA ILE A 72 -9.12 -2.44 11.15
C ILE A 72 -10.36 -2.88 11.93
N ILE A 73 -11.28 -3.62 11.31
CA ILE A 73 -12.49 -4.15 11.99
C ILE A 73 -12.10 -5.06 13.16
N HIS A 74 -11.17 -6.00 12.98
CA HIS A 74 -10.66 -6.83 14.07
C HIS A 74 -10.07 -5.98 15.21
N ASN A 75 -9.27 -4.96 14.89
CA ASN A 75 -8.68 -4.10 15.91
C ASN A 75 -9.74 -3.32 16.68
N LEU A 76 -10.81 -2.85 16.03
CA LEU A 76 -11.95 -2.22 16.70
C LEU A 76 -12.70 -3.19 17.62
N GLN A 77 -12.61 -4.50 17.38
CA GLN A 77 -13.14 -5.55 18.25
C GLN A 77 -12.17 -5.94 19.38
N GLY A 78 -11.00 -5.30 19.46
CA GLY A 78 -9.95 -5.63 20.43
C GLY A 78 -9.11 -6.84 20.05
N GLU A 79 -9.24 -7.34 18.82
CA GLU A 79 -8.50 -8.50 18.32
C GLU A 79 -7.20 -8.07 17.61
N PRO A 80 -6.06 -8.69 17.92
CA PRO A 80 -4.81 -8.44 17.19
C PRO A 80 -4.85 -9.09 15.80
N ASN A 81 -4.20 -8.45 14.83
CA ASN A 81 -4.08 -9.02 13.48
C ASN A 81 -2.81 -9.88 13.37
N GLY A 82 -2.94 -11.04 12.71
CA GLY A 82 -1.80 -11.82 12.29
C GLY A 82 -1.04 -11.17 11.13
N LEU A 83 0.26 -11.47 11.03
CA LEU A 83 1.04 -11.11 9.84
C LEU A 83 0.49 -11.89 8.64
N THR A 84 0.04 -11.17 7.63
CA THR A 84 -0.33 -11.76 6.35
C THR A 84 0.78 -11.40 5.35
N GLU A 85 1.72 -12.32 5.13
CA GLU A 85 2.54 -12.26 3.92
C GLU A 85 1.66 -12.76 2.77
N GLY A 86 0.96 -11.83 2.13
CA GLY A 86 0.11 -12.18 0.99
C GLY A 86 0.98 -12.73 -0.15
N ASP A 87 0.61 -13.87 -0.70
CA ASP A 87 1.16 -14.36 -1.96
C ASP A 87 0.55 -13.58 -3.12
N TYR A 88 0.99 -12.34 -3.28
CA TYR A 88 0.58 -11.50 -4.40
C TYR A 88 1.47 -11.77 -5.62
N LYS A 89 0.86 -11.75 -6.81
CA LYS A 89 1.55 -12.05 -8.06
C LYS A 89 2.26 -10.80 -8.61
N GLU A 90 3.59 -10.88 -8.71
CA GLU A 90 4.41 -9.85 -9.36
C GLU A 90 4.01 -9.66 -10.83
N GLY A 91 4.10 -8.43 -11.33
CA GLY A 91 3.72 -8.07 -12.69
C GLY A 91 2.22 -7.88 -12.90
N THR A 92 1.38 -8.12 -11.88
CA THR A 92 -0.05 -7.79 -11.94
C THR A 92 -0.23 -6.29 -12.09
N THR A 93 -1.16 -5.87 -12.95
CA THR A 93 -1.44 -4.46 -13.21
C THR A 93 -2.86 -4.10 -12.81
N MET A 94 -3.03 -2.88 -12.33
CA MET A 94 -4.34 -2.28 -12.10
C MET A 94 -4.47 -1.03 -12.94
N VAL A 95 -5.63 -0.84 -13.55
CA VAL A 95 -6.02 0.37 -14.27
C VAL A 95 -7.37 0.82 -13.74
N LYS A 96 -7.45 2.05 -13.24
CA LYS A 96 -8.72 2.65 -12.83
C LYS A 96 -9.49 3.11 -14.07
N TYR A 97 -10.81 3.07 -13.97
CA TYR A 97 -11.72 3.66 -14.95
C TYR A 97 -12.81 4.42 -14.21
N ASP A 98 -13.40 5.40 -14.89
CA ASP A 98 -14.50 6.17 -14.31
C ASP A 98 -15.80 5.40 -14.43
N HIS A 99 -16.52 5.30 -13.32
CA HIS A 99 -17.87 4.78 -13.27
C HIS A 99 -18.78 5.87 -12.73
N TYR A 100 -19.87 6.15 -13.44
CA TYR A 100 -20.80 7.23 -13.10
C TYR A 100 -22.08 6.64 -12.53
N ILE A 101 -22.58 7.23 -11.45
CA ILE A 101 -23.89 6.93 -10.88
C ILE A 101 -24.72 8.21 -11.01
N VAL A 102 -25.86 8.14 -11.70
CA VAL A 102 -26.83 9.23 -11.79
C VAL A 102 -27.95 8.91 -10.80
N ILE A 103 -28.10 9.77 -9.79
CA ILE A 103 -29.07 9.64 -8.69
C ILE A 103 -30.29 10.51 -8.99
#